data_AF-A0A6G3XPD2-F1
#
_entry.id   AF-A0A6G3XPD2-F1
#
_cell.length_a   1.000
_cell.length_b   1.000
_cell.length_c   1.000
_cell.angle_alpha   90.00
_cell.angle_beta   90.00
_cell.angle_gamma   90.00
#
_symmetry.space_group_name_H-M   'P 1'
#
loop_
_entity.id
_entity.type
_entity.pdbx_description
1 polymer ?
#
loop_
_entity_poly.entity_id
_entity_poly.type
_entity_poly.pdbx_seq_one_letter_code
_entity_poly.pdbx_strand_id
1 'polypeptide(L)'
;MGAGVFATLGGLALTIISGKNWRSHLKADLSKVPAGARITNATLQLQSTATTPDLAVHALNAAWATSGSGAELDSATAPGVNLEATAPWKIDVTGLVTGWTDGANANHGLVLRRAEGAAGTAGISFISAALTIEYGPATAPSPPRDLRVQPGDQGAVVTWNPSRDSGYNDTELTYEVSAIDSSGAVAATRSTSGTDAVITGLGNDTPYTFRVKASSPYGTSTSVTSDAATPVKAPLSTATYTAALDEYLKAVAALTTGAHSTAEAAAQGKPHASKYSWLLKAEEFWLLDTRRSLEADGLVYTGMTSTLSDVLVLPASDGSVAVRATVNEQRTLADSPEEPETNETALLYTFSGQETPVLRAKLNAQQYEQRLSKGDDALGTLTYGSVESDVSPTALTRQVPDSPAALGMATAQFEAFGSISRSGTSEWAKKHWNSRHEYSQDCTNFVSKALYHGGGMRMKGVSKDRKSTNNWWRTKHSSPPHSGGGFYYLWSHTWTVADKMETFLSKHSAGIVNTESKQKEAKVGDVVFFNWGGKGGWDHAGVVTKMKNGKAYVSAHNNNRLNQRLDTYIRSQRGTWANIHRVIPEWY
;
A
#
# COMPACT_ATOMS: atom_id res chain seq x y z
N MET A 1 -27.65 -9.50 16.33
CA MET A 1 -28.67 -8.58 15.79
C MET A 1 -29.05 -7.62 16.91
N GLY A 2 -28.52 -6.39 16.90
CA GLY A 2 -28.98 -5.33 17.81
C GLY A 2 -30.28 -4.71 17.27
N ALA A 3 -31.22 -4.36 18.16
CA ALA A 3 -32.48 -3.73 17.77
C ALA A 3 -32.32 -2.23 17.46
N GLY A 4 -33.18 -1.70 16.58
CA GLY A 4 -33.02 -0.38 15.96
C GLY A 4 -33.16 0.83 16.88
N VAL A 5 -32.52 1.94 16.47
CA VAL A 5 -32.49 3.22 17.19
C VAL A 5 -33.68 4.11 16.76
N PHE A 6 -34.83 3.93 17.41
CA PHE A 6 -36.03 4.72 17.12
C PHE A 6 -35.84 6.22 17.40
N ALA A 7 -35.59 6.99 16.34
CA ALA A 7 -35.64 8.45 16.35
C ALA A 7 -37.08 8.96 16.12
N THR A 8 -37.95 8.85 17.13
CA THR A 8 -39.33 9.37 17.05
C THR A 8 -39.34 10.89 16.95
N LEU A 9 -39.74 11.41 15.78
CA LEU A 9 -40.09 12.80 15.56
C LEU A 9 -41.61 12.95 15.43
N GLY A 10 -42.15 14.04 16.00
CA GLY A 10 -43.53 14.45 15.75
C GLY A 10 -43.75 14.85 14.27
N GLY A 11 -45.02 14.85 13.84
CA GLY A 11 -45.42 14.95 12.43
C GLY A 11 -44.67 16.00 11.60
N LEU A 12 -44.12 15.55 10.48
CA LEU A 12 -43.14 16.27 9.66
C LEU A 12 -43.77 16.71 8.33
N ALA A 13 -44.39 17.89 8.33
CA ALA A 13 -45.20 18.37 7.20
C ALA A 13 -44.40 19.21 6.18
N LEU A 14 -44.10 18.65 5.00
CA LEU A 14 -43.62 19.44 3.85
C LEU A 14 -44.84 20.01 3.12
N THR A 15 -45.24 21.23 3.46
CA THR A 15 -46.39 21.92 2.84
C THR A 15 -45.94 22.97 1.82
N ILE A 16 -46.91 23.52 1.07
CA ILE A 16 -46.75 24.79 0.36
C ILE A 16 -47.74 25.77 0.99
N ILE A 17 -47.27 26.55 1.96
CA ILE A 17 -47.98 27.71 2.50
C ILE A 17 -47.37 28.95 1.84
N SER A 18 -48.24 29.86 1.35
CA SER A 18 -47.88 31.12 0.67
C SER A 18 -46.82 31.01 -0.45
N GLY A 19 -46.84 29.90 -1.21
CA GLY A 19 -45.96 29.70 -2.37
C GLY A 19 -44.49 29.40 -2.04
N LYS A 20 -44.17 29.11 -0.78
CA LYS A 20 -42.81 28.73 -0.34
C LYS A 20 -42.73 27.23 -0.12
N ASN A 21 -41.77 26.57 -0.78
CA ASN A 21 -41.46 25.16 -0.54
C ASN A 21 -40.88 24.98 0.88
N TRP A 22 -41.50 24.16 1.71
CA TRP A 22 -40.91 23.76 2.98
C TRP A 22 -39.77 22.74 2.77
N ARG A 23 -38.81 22.74 3.68
CA ARG A 23 -37.71 21.78 3.81
C ARG A 23 -37.73 21.23 5.23
N SER A 24 -37.25 20.01 5.43
CA SER A 24 -37.13 19.42 6.78
C SER A 24 -35.73 18.88 7.02
N HIS A 25 -35.11 19.28 8.13
CA HIS A 25 -33.83 18.75 8.58
C HIS A 25 -34.06 17.54 9.50
N LEU A 26 -33.41 16.41 9.21
CA LEU A 26 -33.42 15.20 10.01
C LEU A 26 -31.99 14.90 10.48
N LYS A 27 -31.68 15.11 11.76
CA LYS A 27 -30.41 14.67 12.34
C LYS A 27 -30.58 13.32 13.03
N ALA A 28 -29.78 12.33 12.63
CA ALA A 28 -29.77 11.02 13.28
C ALA A 28 -29.13 11.12 14.67
N ASP A 29 -29.84 10.66 15.70
CA ASP A 29 -29.22 10.34 16.99
C ASP A 29 -28.52 8.98 16.87
N LEU A 30 -27.19 9.00 17.00
CA LEU A 30 -26.34 7.80 16.95
C LEU A 30 -25.77 7.44 18.33
N SER A 31 -26.16 8.13 19.41
CA SER A 31 -25.64 7.91 20.77
C SER A 31 -25.88 6.50 21.31
N LYS A 32 -26.81 5.76 20.72
CA LYS A 32 -27.16 4.37 21.05
C LYS A 32 -26.49 3.33 20.15
N VAL A 33 -25.68 3.75 19.18
CA VAL A 33 -24.82 2.86 18.39
C VAL A 33 -23.49 2.71 19.14
N PRO A 34 -23.04 1.49 19.49
CA PRO A 34 -21.78 1.30 20.19
C PRO A 34 -20.58 1.79 19.37
N ALA A 35 -19.54 2.27 20.05
CA ALA A 35 -18.27 2.63 19.41
C ALA A 35 -17.70 1.42 18.64
N GLY A 36 -17.18 1.67 17.44
CA GLY A 36 -16.62 0.63 16.55
C GLY A 36 -17.63 -0.33 15.92
N ALA A 37 -18.94 -0.18 16.19
CA ALA A 37 -19.96 -1.08 15.66
C ALA A 37 -19.96 -1.13 14.12
N ARG A 38 -20.01 -2.34 13.57
CA ARG A 38 -20.07 -2.57 12.13
C ARG A 38 -21.51 -2.46 11.64
N ILE A 39 -21.85 -1.33 11.02
CA ILE A 39 -23.16 -1.10 10.40
C ILE A 39 -23.33 -2.08 9.23
N THR A 40 -24.36 -2.93 9.27
CA THR A 40 -24.66 -3.92 8.22
C THR A 40 -25.81 -3.49 7.32
N ASN A 41 -26.74 -2.71 7.85
CA ASN A 41 -27.83 -2.04 7.12
C ASN A 41 -28.24 -0.80 7.94
N ALA A 42 -28.56 0.30 7.28
CA ALA A 42 -29.36 1.36 7.89
C ALA A 42 -30.41 1.87 6.91
N THR A 43 -31.68 1.82 7.31
CA THR A 43 -32.82 2.24 6.50
C THR A 43 -33.56 3.38 7.19
N LEU A 44 -33.70 4.52 6.51
CA LEU A 44 -34.65 5.56 6.90
C LEU A 44 -36.02 5.24 6.27
N GLN A 45 -36.98 4.91 7.11
CA GLN A 45 -38.39 4.74 6.74
C GLN A 45 -39.12 6.05 7.02
N LEU A 46 -39.73 6.66 6.00
CA LEU A 46 -40.70 7.74 6.17
C LEU A 46 -42.13 7.19 6.03
N GLN A 47 -43.10 7.72 6.77
CA GLN A 47 -44.51 7.34 6.63
C GLN A 47 -45.34 8.54 6.23
N SER A 48 -46.17 8.41 5.19
CA SER A 48 -47.14 9.42 4.75
C SER A 48 -48.35 8.72 4.11
N THR A 49 -49.47 9.43 3.98
CA THR A 49 -50.66 9.01 3.24
C THR A 49 -50.61 9.35 1.75
N ALA A 50 -49.56 10.03 1.28
CA ALA A 50 -49.31 10.26 -0.14
C ALA A 50 -48.94 8.96 -0.90
N THR A 51 -48.91 9.01 -2.23
CA THR A 51 -48.49 7.87 -3.07
C THR A 51 -47.54 8.27 -4.21
N THR A 52 -47.20 9.56 -4.33
CA THR A 52 -46.34 10.09 -5.40
C THR A 52 -44.87 10.18 -4.96
N PRO A 53 -43.91 10.10 -5.91
CA PRO A 53 -42.46 10.03 -5.61
C PRO A 53 -41.77 11.41 -5.58
N ASP A 54 -42.48 12.51 -5.31
CA ASP A 54 -41.96 13.90 -5.44
C ASP A 54 -40.96 14.31 -4.32
N LEU A 55 -40.20 13.37 -3.75
CA LEU A 55 -39.26 13.57 -2.64
C LEU A 55 -37.79 13.49 -3.13
N ALA A 56 -36.99 14.48 -2.74
CA ALA A 56 -35.53 14.44 -2.83
C ALA A 56 -34.91 14.44 -1.42
N VAL A 57 -33.96 13.54 -1.21
CA VAL A 57 -33.28 13.31 0.08
C VAL A 57 -31.79 13.49 -0.11
N HIS A 58 -31.20 14.39 0.67
CA HIS A 58 -29.77 14.68 0.65
C HIS A 58 -29.18 14.66 2.06
N ALA A 59 -27.87 14.49 2.19
CA ALA A 59 -27.15 14.68 3.46
C ALA A 59 -27.04 16.18 3.81
N LEU A 60 -26.18 16.53 4.78
CA LEU A 60 -25.62 17.87 4.96
C LEU A 60 -24.10 17.82 4.98
N ASN A 61 -23.46 18.94 4.60
CA ASN A 61 -22.00 19.09 4.59
C ASN A 61 -21.45 19.96 5.73
N ALA A 62 -22.31 20.73 6.39
CA ALA A 62 -21.98 21.62 7.48
C ALA A 62 -23.02 21.51 8.60
N ALA A 63 -22.67 21.95 9.81
CA ALA A 63 -23.61 21.98 10.92
C ALA A 63 -24.77 22.97 10.65
N TRP A 64 -26.00 22.50 10.83
CA TRP A 64 -27.21 23.31 10.66
C TRP A 64 -27.75 23.81 11.99
N ALA A 65 -28.18 25.08 12.02
CA ALA A 65 -28.85 25.71 13.15
C ALA A 65 -30.33 25.97 12.84
N THR A 66 -31.21 25.76 13.82
CA THR A 66 -32.68 25.78 13.63
C THR A 66 -33.28 27.17 13.35
N SER A 67 -32.47 28.22 13.27
CA SER A 67 -32.86 29.60 12.98
C SER A 67 -32.72 30.03 11.52
N GLY A 68 -32.08 29.24 10.66
CA GLY A 68 -31.86 29.59 9.24
C GLY A 68 -33.07 29.33 8.34
N SER A 69 -33.09 29.97 7.17
CA SER A 69 -34.15 29.78 6.16
C SER A 69 -33.99 28.49 5.35
N GLY A 70 -35.07 28.06 4.67
CA GLY A 70 -35.04 26.88 3.79
C GLY A 70 -34.10 26.99 2.58
N ALA A 71 -33.67 28.21 2.19
CA ALA A 71 -32.70 28.40 1.12
C ALA A 71 -31.26 28.28 1.63
N GLU A 72 -31.00 28.75 2.85
CA GLU A 72 -29.72 28.53 3.55
C GLU A 72 -29.57 27.04 3.92
N LEU A 73 -30.67 26.36 4.28
CA LEU A 73 -30.67 24.91 4.48
C LEU A 73 -30.31 24.18 3.19
N ASP A 74 -30.97 24.49 2.07
CA ASP A 74 -30.58 23.96 0.75
C ASP A 74 -29.11 24.27 0.40
N SER A 75 -28.49 25.32 0.96
CA SER A 75 -27.08 25.65 0.75
C SER A 75 -26.11 24.87 1.68
N ALA A 76 -26.60 24.37 2.83
CA ALA A 76 -25.88 23.46 3.74
C ALA A 76 -26.11 21.97 3.40
N THR A 77 -26.96 21.69 2.42
CA THR A 77 -26.95 20.44 1.66
C THR A 77 -25.73 20.49 0.70
N ALA A 78 -24.96 19.44 0.25
CA ALA A 78 -24.80 17.07 -1.36
C ALA A 78 -24.32 16.83 -2.93
N PRO A 79 -23.16 17.18 -3.62
CA PRO A 79 -22.77 16.55 -4.91
C PRO A 79 -22.57 15.04 -4.96
N GLY A 80 -23.29 14.29 -4.13
CA GLY A 80 -23.37 12.86 -4.23
C GLY A 80 -24.78 12.38 -3.92
N VAL A 81 -25.14 12.62 -2.66
CA VAL A 81 -26.33 12.14 -1.97
C VAL A 81 -27.61 12.76 -2.54
N ASN A 82 -28.09 12.19 -3.65
CA ASN A 82 -29.50 12.11 -3.98
C ASN A 82 -29.89 10.65 -3.67
N LEU A 83 -30.44 10.38 -2.49
CA LEU A 83 -30.87 9.03 -2.16
C LEU A 83 -32.17 8.72 -2.90
N GLU A 84 -32.23 7.55 -3.56
CA GLU A 84 -33.46 7.11 -4.24
C GLU A 84 -34.56 6.87 -3.20
N ALA A 85 -35.69 7.59 -3.36
CA ALA A 85 -36.75 7.66 -2.37
C ALA A 85 -38.13 7.44 -2.99
N THR A 86 -38.32 6.28 -3.64
CA THR A 86 -39.61 5.84 -4.18
C THR A 86 -40.57 5.42 -3.06
N ALA A 87 -41.88 5.63 -3.23
CA ALA A 87 -42.89 5.16 -2.27
C ALA A 87 -42.80 3.62 -2.11
N PRO A 88 -42.81 3.06 -0.88
CA PRO A 88 -43.19 3.66 0.40
C PRO A 88 -42.03 4.28 1.20
N TRP A 89 -41.11 4.99 0.55
CA TRP A 89 -40.02 5.80 1.11
C TRP A 89 -39.16 5.06 2.15
N LYS A 90 -38.70 3.87 1.74
CA LYS A 90 -37.57 3.16 2.37
C LYS A 90 -36.30 3.63 1.68
N ILE A 91 -35.48 4.37 2.42
CA ILE A 91 -34.28 5.02 1.90
C ILE A 91 -33.07 4.33 2.53
N ASP A 92 -32.19 3.77 1.70
CA ASP A 92 -30.91 3.23 2.18
C ASP A 92 -30.00 4.40 2.60
N VAL A 93 -29.63 4.40 3.88
CA VAL A 93 -28.69 5.36 4.48
C VAL A 93 -27.46 4.65 5.07
N THR A 94 -27.27 3.35 4.77
CA THR A 94 -26.22 2.48 5.34
C THR A 94 -24.85 3.16 5.27
N GLY A 95 -24.42 3.58 4.07
CA GLY A 95 -23.11 4.22 3.88
C GLY A 95 -22.96 5.59 4.56
N LEU A 96 -24.06 6.31 4.83
CA LEU A 96 -24.03 7.56 5.60
C LEU A 96 -23.88 7.28 7.09
N VAL A 97 -24.63 6.30 7.61
CA VAL A 97 -24.54 5.89 9.02
C VAL A 97 -23.17 5.29 9.31
N THR A 98 -22.63 4.40 8.46
CA THR A 98 -21.24 3.92 8.55
C THR A 98 -20.29 5.11 8.63
N GLY A 99 -20.34 6.01 7.63
CA GLY A 99 -19.48 7.18 7.53
C GLY A 99 -19.61 8.22 8.64
N TRP A 100 -20.67 8.15 9.46
CA TRP A 100 -20.86 8.96 10.67
C TRP A 100 -20.39 8.25 11.96
N THR A 101 -20.28 6.92 11.93
CA THR A 101 -19.85 6.08 13.07
C THR A 101 -18.37 5.70 13.05
N ASP A 102 -17.75 5.68 11.88
CA ASP A 102 -16.30 5.48 11.68
C ASP A 102 -15.48 6.79 11.78
N GLY A 103 -16.16 7.95 11.83
CA GLY A 103 -15.53 9.28 11.89
C GLY A 103 -15.07 9.85 10.55
N ALA A 104 -15.29 9.16 9.42
CA ALA A 104 -14.92 9.64 8.09
C ALA A 104 -15.68 10.92 7.68
N ASN A 105 -16.89 11.12 8.22
CA ASN A 105 -17.75 12.28 7.98
C ASN A 105 -18.42 12.72 9.30
N ALA A 106 -18.59 14.03 9.48
CA ALA A 106 -19.34 14.54 10.62
C ALA A 106 -20.86 14.31 10.44
N ASN A 107 -21.55 13.89 11.51
CA ASN A 107 -23.01 13.78 11.51
C ASN A 107 -23.65 15.17 11.54
N HIS A 108 -24.00 15.66 10.35
CA HIS A 108 -24.78 16.87 10.13
C HIS A 108 -26.25 16.58 9.77
N GLY A 109 -26.63 15.31 9.58
CA GLY A 109 -27.98 14.88 9.25
C GLY A 109 -28.29 14.88 7.75
N LEU A 110 -29.60 14.93 7.46
CA LEU A 110 -30.20 14.90 6.13
C LEU A 110 -31.16 16.08 5.95
N VAL A 111 -31.40 16.50 4.70
CA VAL A 111 -32.59 17.27 4.32
C VAL A 111 -33.60 16.36 3.63
N LEU A 112 -34.88 16.66 3.83
CA LEU A 112 -35.99 16.28 2.96
C LEU A 112 -36.50 17.54 2.27
N ARG A 113 -36.54 17.52 0.94
CA ARG A 113 -37.11 18.58 0.10
C ARG A 113 -37.89 17.99 -1.07
N ARG A 114 -38.66 18.82 -1.77
CA ARG A 114 -39.40 18.42 -2.97
C ARG A 114 -38.42 18.13 -4.12
N ALA A 115 -38.72 17.10 -4.93
CA ALA A 115 -37.92 16.75 -6.11
C ALA A 115 -37.93 17.88 -7.15
N GLU A 116 -36.80 18.05 -7.84
CA GLU A 116 -36.63 19.09 -8.84
C GLU A 116 -37.40 18.73 -10.13
N GLY A 117 -38.14 19.69 -10.69
CA GLY A 117 -39.01 19.47 -11.85
C GLY A 117 -40.38 18.85 -11.56
N ALA A 118 -40.72 18.54 -10.30
CA ALA A 118 -42.05 18.01 -9.94
C ALA A 118 -43.20 18.94 -10.37
N ALA A 119 -44.29 18.36 -10.90
CA ALA A 119 -45.52 19.08 -11.25
C ALA A 119 -46.19 19.67 -9.98
N GLY A 120 -46.99 20.72 -10.13
CA GLY A 120 -47.55 21.56 -9.04
C GLY A 120 -48.58 20.89 -8.11
N THR A 121 -48.19 19.78 -7.49
CA THR A 121 -48.96 18.96 -6.55
C THR A 121 -48.98 19.56 -5.14
N ALA A 122 -49.92 19.10 -4.30
CA ALA A 122 -49.91 19.37 -2.87
C ALA A 122 -48.69 18.71 -2.20
N GLY A 123 -48.13 19.36 -1.18
CA GLY A 123 -46.93 18.88 -0.49
C GLY A 123 -47.15 17.60 0.34
N ILE A 124 -46.09 16.79 0.47
CA ILE A 124 -46.12 15.51 1.17
C ILE A 124 -45.96 15.72 2.69
N SER A 125 -47.02 15.50 3.45
CA SER A 125 -46.95 15.48 4.91
C SER A 125 -46.57 14.09 5.42
N PHE A 126 -45.42 13.97 6.09
CA PHE A 126 -45.01 12.71 6.73
C PHE A 126 -45.55 12.64 8.17
N ILE A 127 -46.26 11.56 8.50
CA ILE A 127 -46.80 11.32 9.84
C ILE A 127 -45.73 10.82 10.81
N SER A 128 -44.66 10.19 10.31
CA SER A 128 -43.48 9.82 11.09
C SER A 128 -42.24 9.65 10.22
N ALA A 129 -41.08 9.66 10.88
CA ALA A 129 -39.81 9.18 10.34
C ALA A 129 -39.21 8.20 11.36
N ALA A 130 -38.59 7.12 10.87
CA ALA A 130 -37.93 6.11 11.70
C ALA A 130 -36.64 5.64 11.04
N LEU A 131 -35.52 5.79 11.75
CA LEU A 131 -34.23 5.23 11.33
C LEU A 131 -34.04 3.85 11.98
N THR A 132 -33.97 2.81 11.16
CA THR A 132 -33.56 1.47 11.62
C THR A 132 -32.08 1.29 11.29
N ILE A 133 -31.29 0.91 12.29
CA ILE A 133 -29.86 0.60 12.14
C ILE A 133 -29.65 -0.84 12.62
N GLU A 134 -29.10 -1.67 11.74
CA GLU A 134 -28.61 -3.00 12.05
C GLU A 134 -27.08 -2.96 12.12
N TYR A 135 -26.51 -3.56 13.17
CA TYR A 135 -25.08 -3.60 13.36
C TYR A 135 -24.62 -4.91 14.02
N GLY A 136 -23.37 -5.28 13.72
CA GLY A 136 -22.56 -6.14 14.57
C GLY A 136 -21.86 -5.30 15.65
N PRO A 137 -21.83 -5.72 16.93
CA PRO A 137 -20.99 -5.05 17.92
C PRO A 137 -19.52 -5.17 17.52
N ALA A 138 -18.70 -4.22 17.96
CA ALA A 138 -17.24 -4.36 17.85
C ALA A 138 -16.78 -5.56 18.68
N THR A 139 -15.78 -6.29 18.18
CA THR A 139 -15.15 -7.42 18.89
C THR A 139 -13.64 -7.26 18.93
N ALA A 140 -12.97 -8.07 19.75
CA ALA A 140 -11.55 -8.33 19.59
C ALA A 140 -11.25 -8.87 18.17
N PRO A 141 -10.01 -8.70 17.66
CA PRO A 141 -9.60 -9.28 16.39
C PRO A 141 -9.66 -10.82 16.41
N SER A 142 -9.85 -11.39 15.22
CA SER A 142 -9.47 -12.79 14.99
C SER A 142 -7.96 -12.99 15.22
N PRO A 143 -7.48 -14.21 15.54
CA PRO A 143 -6.05 -14.44 15.75
C PRO A 143 -5.20 -14.06 14.53
N PRO A 144 -3.94 -13.64 14.74
CA PRO A 144 -2.93 -13.66 13.68
C PRO A 144 -2.82 -15.08 13.10
N ARG A 145 -2.45 -15.17 11.83
CA ARG A 145 -2.42 -16.43 11.08
C ARG A 145 -1.00 -16.75 10.66
N ASP A 146 -0.78 -17.99 10.24
CA ASP A 146 0.37 -18.34 9.40
C ASP A 146 1.72 -17.97 10.02
N LEU A 147 1.81 -18.11 11.34
CA LEU A 147 2.99 -17.78 12.14
C LEU A 147 4.21 -18.59 11.66
N ARG A 148 5.35 -17.92 11.52
CA ARG A 148 6.65 -18.47 11.16
C ARG A 148 7.72 -17.90 12.08
N VAL A 149 8.74 -18.70 12.34
CA VAL A 149 9.88 -18.35 13.20
C VAL A 149 11.15 -18.81 12.50
N GLN A 150 12.10 -17.89 12.33
CA GLN A 150 13.45 -18.19 11.87
C GLN A 150 14.43 -17.92 13.03
N PRO A 151 15.05 -18.94 13.63
CA PRO A 151 16.02 -18.73 14.71
C PRO A 151 17.30 -18.06 14.20
N GLY A 152 17.98 -17.35 15.09
CA GLY A 152 19.27 -16.71 14.88
C GLY A 152 20.15 -16.77 16.12
N ASP A 153 21.23 -16.00 16.13
CA ASP A 153 22.12 -15.88 17.30
C ASP A 153 21.45 -15.07 18.40
N GLN A 154 21.20 -15.72 19.54
CA GLN A 154 20.55 -15.17 20.73
C GLN A 154 19.15 -14.58 20.47
N GLY A 155 18.43 -15.06 19.45
CA GLY A 155 17.16 -14.48 19.02
C GLY A 155 16.43 -15.26 17.92
N ALA A 156 15.35 -14.67 17.42
CA ALA A 156 14.59 -15.16 16.27
C ALA A 156 13.87 -14.01 15.53
N VAL A 157 13.72 -14.14 14.20
CA VAL A 157 12.71 -13.38 13.45
C VAL A 157 11.39 -14.13 13.56
N VAL A 158 10.33 -13.41 13.87
CA VAL A 158 8.97 -13.94 13.94
C VAL A 158 8.14 -13.18 12.91
N THR A 159 7.47 -13.88 12.00
CA THR A 159 6.58 -13.27 10.99
C THR A 159 5.22 -13.98 10.95
N TRP A 160 4.18 -13.26 10.56
CA TRP A 160 2.82 -13.80 10.49
C TRP A 160 2.00 -13.11 9.41
N ASN A 161 0.85 -13.69 9.07
CA ASN A 161 -0.19 -12.99 8.33
C ASN A 161 -1.13 -12.25 9.31
N PRO A 162 -1.63 -11.05 8.92
CA PRO A 162 -2.57 -10.31 9.76
C PRO A 162 -3.88 -11.07 9.96
N SER A 163 -4.54 -10.74 11.08
CA SER A 163 -5.89 -11.17 11.43
C SER A 163 -6.83 -11.04 10.23
N ARG A 164 -7.55 -12.11 9.88
CA ARG A 164 -8.50 -12.08 8.74
C ARG A 164 -9.65 -11.11 8.96
N ASP A 165 -10.00 -10.91 10.22
CA ASP A 165 -10.99 -9.99 10.72
C ASP A 165 -10.42 -9.20 11.92
N SER A 166 -10.47 -7.87 11.86
CA SER A 166 -10.07 -6.92 12.91
C SER A 166 -11.09 -6.74 14.04
N GLY A 167 -12.33 -7.20 13.86
CA GLY A 167 -13.45 -7.05 14.79
C GLY A 167 -14.21 -5.72 14.74
N TYR A 168 -13.75 -4.72 13.98
CA TYR A 168 -14.42 -3.41 13.83
C TYR A 168 -14.22 -2.81 12.42
N ASN A 169 -14.69 -1.59 12.14
CA ASN A 169 -14.71 -1.00 10.78
C ASN A 169 -13.34 -0.57 10.19
N ASP A 170 -12.26 -0.78 10.92
CA ASP A 170 -10.88 -0.39 10.57
C ASP A 170 -9.98 -1.63 10.46
N THR A 171 -8.75 -1.45 10.01
CA THR A 171 -7.74 -2.52 9.82
C THR A 171 -6.44 -2.28 10.57
N GLU A 172 -6.23 -1.13 11.22
CA GLU A 172 -5.06 -0.91 12.07
C GLU A 172 -5.12 -1.82 13.32
N LEU A 173 -4.03 -2.58 13.53
CA LEU A 173 -3.89 -3.53 14.64
C LEU A 173 -2.47 -3.42 15.20
N THR A 174 -2.34 -3.57 16.52
CA THR A 174 -1.03 -3.81 17.15
C THR A 174 -0.89 -5.28 17.51
N TYR A 175 0.34 -5.77 17.58
CA TYR A 175 0.65 -7.16 17.88
C TYR A 175 1.61 -7.24 19.07
N GLU A 176 1.36 -8.23 19.93
CA GLU A 176 2.25 -8.62 21.02
C GLU A 176 2.87 -9.97 20.66
N VAL A 177 4.20 -10.04 20.64
CA VAL A 177 5.00 -11.24 20.35
C VAL A 177 5.76 -11.62 21.62
N SER A 178 5.63 -12.85 22.09
CA SER A 178 6.35 -13.36 23.26
C SER A 178 7.06 -14.68 22.97
N ALA A 179 8.35 -14.77 23.34
CA ALA A 179 9.10 -16.02 23.40
C ALA A 179 8.90 -16.67 24.78
N ILE A 180 8.61 -17.96 24.78
CA ILE A 180 8.25 -18.75 25.96
C ILE A 180 9.18 -19.96 26.03
N ASP A 181 9.83 -20.15 27.17
CA ASP A 181 10.76 -21.25 27.41
C ASP A 181 10.06 -22.59 27.71
N SER A 182 10.85 -23.65 27.88
CA SER A 182 10.36 -25.00 28.18
C SER A 182 9.71 -25.16 29.56
N SER A 183 9.86 -24.18 30.47
CA SER A 183 9.12 -24.13 31.75
C SER A 183 7.75 -23.44 31.63
N GLY A 184 7.50 -22.77 30.49
CA GLY A 184 6.31 -21.95 30.26
C GLY A 184 6.46 -20.49 30.70
N ALA A 185 7.67 -20.06 31.11
CA ALA A 185 7.94 -18.68 31.45
C ALA A 185 8.21 -17.83 30.20
N VAL A 186 7.82 -16.55 30.26
CA VAL A 186 8.06 -15.59 29.17
C VAL A 186 9.49 -15.07 29.27
N ALA A 187 10.34 -15.46 28.32
CA ALA A 187 11.74 -15.07 28.27
C ALA A 187 11.96 -13.68 27.66
N ALA A 188 11.13 -13.31 26.67
CA ALA A 188 11.14 -12.00 26.03
C ALA A 188 9.77 -11.66 25.45
N THR A 189 9.41 -10.36 25.41
CA THR A 189 8.20 -9.85 24.76
C THR A 189 8.53 -8.59 23.94
N ARG A 190 7.86 -8.42 22.81
CA ARG A 190 7.96 -7.26 21.93
C ARG A 190 6.59 -6.88 21.37
N SER A 191 6.34 -5.58 21.22
CA SER A 191 5.16 -5.06 20.53
C SER A 191 5.52 -4.46 19.18
N THR A 192 4.59 -4.47 18.22
CA THR A 192 4.77 -3.91 16.87
C THR A 192 3.41 -3.57 16.23
N SER A 193 3.38 -2.70 15.23
CA SER A 193 2.25 -2.52 14.30
C SER A 193 2.46 -3.26 12.97
N GLY A 194 3.70 -3.69 12.69
CA GLY A 194 4.01 -4.56 11.56
C GLY A 194 3.55 -6.01 11.78
N THR A 195 3.71 -6.84 10.76
CA THR A 195 3.44 -8.28 10.81
C THR A 195 4.73 -9.10 10.86
N ASP A 196 5.76 -8.52 11.47
CA ASP A 196 7.07 -9.06 11.79
C ASP A 196 7.60 -8.47 13.11
N ALA A 197 8.43 -9.24 13.81
CA ALA A 197 9.15 -8.81 15.00
C ALA A 197 10.48 -9.56 15.11
N VAL A 198 11.53 -8.85 15.53
CA VAL A 198 12.81 -9.46 15.95
C VAL A 198 12.81 -9.57 17.47
N ILE A 199 12.95 -10.80 17.96
CA ILE A 199 13.14 -11.12 19.39
C ILE A 199 14.63 -11.40 19.63
N THR A 200 15.19 -10.82 20.68
CA THR A 200 16.60 -10.98 21.10
C THR A 200 16.70 -11.27 22.60
N GLY A 201 17.89 -11.61 23.08
CA GLY A 201 18.14 -11.94 24.49
C GLY A 201 17.81 -13.39 24.85
N LEU A 202 17.64 -14.27 23.85
CA LEU A 202 17.36 -15.69 24.04
C LEU A 202 18.66 -16.48 24.24
N GLY A 203 18.57 -17.62 24.92
CA GLY A 203 19.67 -18.58 25.00
C GLY A 203 19.85 -19.34 23.69
N ASN A 204 21.08 -19.44 23.19
CA ASN A 204 21.40 -20.40 22.14
C ASN A 204 21.25 -21.83 22.68
N ASP A 205 21.02 -22.78 21.77
CA ASP A 205 20.86 -24.21 22.04
C ASP A 205 19.67 -24.54 22.98
N THR A 206 18.82 -23.55 23.30
CA THR A 206 17.64 -23.65 24.16
C THR A 206 16.36 -23.51 23.32
N PRO A 207 15.41 -24.45 23.35
CA PRO A 207 14.18 -24.37 22.57
C PRO A 207 13.16 -23.39 23.18
N TYR A 208 12.59 -22.52 22.33
CA TYR A 208 11.51 -21.59 22.69
C TYR A 208 10.29 -21.77 21.78
N THR A 209 9.10 -21.56 22.31
CA THR A 209 7.86 -21.39 21.50
C THR A 209 7.48 -19.91 21.46
N PHE A 210 6.97 -19.44 20.32
CA PHE A 210 6.64 -18.04 20.12
C PHE A 210 5.13 -17.87 20.02
N ARG A 211 4.57 -16.91 20.75
CA ARG A 211 3.15 -16.56 20.71
C ARG A 211 2.94 -15.18 20.13
N VAL A 212 1.91 -15.03 19.30
CA VAL A 212 1.47 -13.73 18.77
C VAL A 212 -0.01 -13.51 19.03
N LYS A 213 -0.36 -12.33 19.54
CA LYS A 213 -1.74 -11.83 19.68
C LYS A 213 -1.92 -10.58 18.82
N ALA A 214 -3.13 -10.33 18.33
CA ALA A 214 -3.52 -9.06 17.73
C ALA A 214 -4.41 -8.28 18.69
N SER A 215 -4.24 -6.96 18.77
CA SER A 215 -4.99 -6.05 19.64
C SER A 215 -5.58 -4.89 18.85
N SER A 216 -6.81 -4.53 19.20
CA SER A 216 -7.52 -3.33 18.77
C SER A 216 -8.05 -2.57 20.00
N PRO A 217 -8.59 -1.35 19.86
CA PRO A 217 -9.28 -0.65 20.95
C PRO A 217 -10.48 -1.41 21.54
N TYR A 218 -10.93 -2.48 20.88
CA TYR A 218 -12.10 -3.29 21.24
C TYR A 218 -11.74 -4.69 21.78
N GLY A 219 -10.43 -4.96 21.96
CA GLY A 219 -9.93 -6.15 22.67
C GLY A 219 -8.74 -6.81 21.97
N THR A 220 -8.26 -7.89 22.59
CA THR A 220 -7.12 -8.70 22.13
C THR A 220 -7.58 -10.09 21.72
N SER A 221 -7.03 -10.61 20.62
CA SER A 221 -7.31 -11.94 20.08
C SER A 221 -6.82 -13.05 21.03
N THR A 222 -7.30 -14.28 20.81
CA THR A 222 -6.52 -15.44 21.29
C THR A 222 -5.19 -15.52 20.55
N SER A 223 -4.17 -16.11 21.19
CA SER A 223 -2.82 -16.19 20.63
C SER A 223 -2.66 -17.35 19.66
N VAL A 224 -2.05 -17.12 18.50
CA VAL A 224 -1.39 -18.18 17.74
C VAL A 224 -0.06 -18.53 18.42
N THR A 225 0.34 -19.80 18.41
CA THR A 225 1.62 -20.30 18.96
C THR A 225 2.38 -21.05 17.86
N SER A 226 3.70 -20.92 17.81
CA SER A 226 4.57 -21.66 16.89
C SER A 226 4.95 -23.04 17.44
N ASP A 227 5.48 -23.89 16.56
CA ASP A 227 6.37 -24.98 16.99
C ASP A 227 7.61 -24.44 17.72
N ALA A 228 8.35 -25.33 18.39
CA ALA A 228 9.57 -24.93 19.08
C ALA A 228 10.71 -24.61 18.08
N ALA A 229 11.37 -23.48 18.28
CA ALA A 229 12.57 -23.08 17.55
C ALA A 229 13.73 -22.82 18.52
N THR A 230 14.92 -23.22 18.12
CA THR A 230 16.14 -23.14 18.94
C THR A 230 17.10 -22.10 18.34
N PRO A 231 17.41 -20.99 19.04
CA PRO A 231 18.43 -20.02 18.62
C PRO A 231 19.80 -20.69 18.48
N VAL A 232 20.57 -20.26 17.49
CA VAL A 232 21.80 -20.93 17.02
C VAL A 232 22.96 -19.95 16.94
N LYS A 233 24.08 -20.33 17.55
CA LYS A 233 25.24 -19.44 17.68
C LYS A 233 25.89 -19.10 16.33
N ALA A 234 26.15 -17.82 16.09
CA ALA A 234 26.85 -17.38 14.89
C ALA A 234 28.39 -17.62 14.95
N PRO A 235 29.08 -17.73 13.79
CA PRO A 235 30.54 -17.89 13.74
C PRO A 235 31.32 -16.73 14.38
N LEU A 236 30.85 -15.50 14.16
CA LEU A 236 31.37 -14.28 14.80
C LEU A 236 30.25 -13.59 15.60
N SER A 237 30.62 -12.70 16.52
CA SER A 237 29.63 -11.96 17.32
C SER A 237 28.79 -10.99 16.48
N THR A 238 27.54 -10.76 16.89
CA THR A 238 26.66 -9.72 16.33
C THR A 238 27.34 -8.35 16.23
N ALA A 239 28.14 -7.96 17.22
CA ALA A 239 28.89 -6.70 17.23
C ALA A 239 29.94 -6.62 16.09
N THR A 240 30.54 -7.75 15.69
CA THR A 240 31.49 -7.81 14.57
C THR A 240 30.78 -7.64 13.23
N TYR A 241 29.56 -8.16 13.09
CA TYR A 241 28.75 -7.98 11.89
C TYR A 241 28.19 -6.54 11.81
N THR A 242 27.67 -5.98 12.90
CA THR A 242 27.13 -4.61 12.88
C THR A 242 28.20 -3.56 12.63
N ALA A 243 29.41 -3.71 13.19
CA ALA A 243 30.53 -2.81 12.91
C ALA A 243 30.92 -2.82 11.42
N ALA A 244 30.92 -3.99 10.77
CA ALA A 244 31.16 -4.10 9.33
C ALA A 244 30.04 -3.46 8.48
N LEU A 245 28.78 -3.56 8.91
CA LEU A 245 27.65 -2.92 8.23
C LEU A 245 27.59 -1.40 8.44
N ASP A 246 27.97 -0.91 9.62
CA ASP A 246 28.11 0.51 9.93
C ASP A 246 29.24 1.17 9.11
N GLU A 247 30.41 0.54 9.04
CA GLU A 247 31.51 1.01 8.18
C GLU A 247 31.12 0.98 6.69
N TYR A 248 30.40 -0.05 6.24
CA TYR A 248 29.86 -0.15 4.88
C TYR A 248 28.84 0.96 4.57
N LEU A 249 27.85 1.19 5.44
CA LEU A 249 26.84 2.24 5.24
C LEU A 249 27.48 3.64 5.23
N LYS A 250 28.46 3.90 6.11
CA LYS A 250 29.24 5.14 6.09
C LYS A 250 30.05 5.31 4.80
N ALA A 251 30.56 4.22 4.22
CA ALA A 251 31.24 4.26 2.93
C ALA A 251 30.28 4.53 1.76
N VAL A 252 29.08 3.92 1.76
CA VAL A 252 28.00 4.23 0.79
C VAL A 252 27.57 5.71 0.88
N ALA A 253 27.36 6.20 2.11
CA ALA A 253 27.02 7.60 2.38
C ALA A 253 28.10 8.58 1.87
N ALA A 254 29.39 8.24 2.03
CA ALA A 254 30.49 9.06 1.52
C ALA A 254 30.60 9.06 -0.01
N LEU A 255 30.20 7.99 -0.70
CA LEU A 255 30.09 7.98 -2.17
C LEU A 255 28.88 8.80 -2.67
N THR A 256 27.78 8.78 -1.91
CA THR A 256 26.50 9.41 -2.28
C THR A 256 26.44 10.91 -1.94
N THR A 257 27.22 11.37 -0.96
CA THR A 257 27.46 12.81 -0.67
C THR A 257 28.69 13.36 -1.40
N GLY A 258 29.44 12.51 -2.12
CA GLY A 258 30.63 12.91 -2.87
C GLY A 258 31.90 13.16 -2.04
N ALA A 259 31.85 12.93 -0.73
CA ALA A 259 33.03 12.99 0.15
C ALA A 259 34.15 12.01 -0.28
N HIS A 260 33.80 10.92 -0.96
CA HIS A 260 34.72 10.06 -1.69
C HIS A 260 34.27 9.82 -3.13
N SER A 261 35.25 9.61 -4.02
CA SER A 261 35.04 9.37 -5.45
C SER A 261 35.22 7.91 -5.88
N THR A 262 35.74 7.03 -5.01
CA THR A 262 35.88 5.58 -5.23
C THR A 262 35.63 4.78 -3.96
N ALA A 263 35.18 3.53 -4.13
CA ALA A 263 34.96 2.58 -3.05
C ALA A 263 36.24 2.24 -2.30
N GLU A 264 37.39 2.18 -3.00
CA GLU A 264 38.69 1.98 -2.36
C GLU A 264 39.03 3.11 -1.37
N ALA A 265 38.78 4.37 -1.75
CA ALA A 265 39.02 5.51 -0.87
C ALA A 265 38.09 5.49 0.34
N ALA A 266 36.80 5.17 0.14
CA ALA A 266 35.80 5.11 1.20
C ALA A 266 36.03 3.95 2.21
N ALA A 267 36.69 2.87 1.78
CA ALA A 267 37.07 1.74 2.63
C ALA A 267 38.51 1.82 3.17
N GLN A 268 39.31 2.82 2.78
CA GLN A 268 40.73 2.87 3.13
C GLN A 268 40.93 3.02 4.65
N GLY A 269 41.75 2.14 5.24
CA GLY A 269 42.11 2.16 6.65
C GLY A 269 40.99 1.79 7.63
N LYS A 270 39.83 1.30 7.15
CA LYS A 270 38.69 0.91 8.00
C LYS A 270 38.91 -0.51 8.57
N PRO A 271 38.75 -0.76 9.88
CA PRO A 271 39.05 -2.06 10.51
C PRO A 271 38.34 -3.27 9.88
N HIS A 272 37.12 -3.09 9.38
CA HIS A 272 36.31 -4.15 8.79
C HIS A 272 36.25 -4.10 7.25
N ALA A 273 37.08 -3.28 6.59
CA ALA A 273 37.09 -3.11 5.12
C ALA A 273 37.06 -4.44 4.35
N SER A 274 37.89 -5.41 4.75
CA SER A 274 37.94 -6.75 4.12
C SER A 274 36.60 -7.50 4.14
N LYS A 275 35.69 -7.15 5.05
CA LYS A 275 34.34 -7.73 5.17
C LYS A 275 33.31 -7.07 4.25
N TYR A 276 33.56 -5.90 3.66
CA TYR A 276 32.54 -5.19 2.85
C TYR A 276 33.02 -4.55 1.54
N SER A 277 34.33 -4.34 1.34
CA SER A 277 34.87 -3.68 0.14
C SER A 277 34.44 -4.35 -1.18
N TRP A 278 34.16 -5.65 -1.17
CA TRP A 278 33.66 -6.36 -2.35
C TRP A 278 32.29 -5.85 -2.81
N LEU A 279 31.29 -5.78 -1.91
CA LEU A 279 29.96 -5.28 -2.27
C LEU A 279 30.02 -3.77 -2.57
N LEU A 280 30.76 -3.00 -1.77
CA LEU A 280 30.93 -1.56 -2.02
C LEU A 280 31.52 -1.29 -3.42
N LYS A 281 32.50 -2.09 -3.87
CA LYS A 281 33.06 -1.95 -5.22
C LYS A 281 32.12 -2.42 -6.32
N ALA A 282 31.31 -3.46 -6.07
CA ALA A 282 30.27 -3.90 -7.01
C ALA A 282 29.14 -2.85 -7.19
N GLU A 283 28.85 -2.06 -6.15
CA GLU A 283 27.83 -1.01 -6.17
C GLU A 283 28.35 0.37 -6.60
N GLU A 284 29.67 0.62 -6.50
CA GLU A 284 30.34 1.90 -6.79
C GLU A 284 29.81 2.61 -8.04
N PHE A 285 29.73 1.89 -9.17
CA PHE A 285 29.28 2.44 -10.43
C PHE A 285 27.89 3.08 -10.30
N TRP A 286 26.93 2.34 -9.72
CA TRP A 286 25.56 2.78 -9.58
C TRP A 286 25.41 3.89 -8.53
N LEU A 287 26.16 3.83 -7.42
CA LEU A 287 26.15 4.90 -6.40
C LEU A 287 26.64 6.24 -6.98
N LEU A 288 27.73 6.20 -7.75
CA LEU A 288 28.28 7.40 -8.40
C LEU A 288 27.42 7.87 -9.58
N ASP A 289 26.75 6.96 -10.31
CA ASP A 289 25.85 7.33 -11.41
C ASP A 289 24.54 7.93 -10.91
N THR A 290 23.92 7.33 -9.88
CA THR A 290 22.77 7.91 -9.17
C THR A 290 23.12 9.28 -8.62
N ARG A 291 24.29 9.46 -7.99
CA ARG A 291 24.73 10.78 -7.53
C ARG A 291 24.81 11.80 -8.68
N ARG A 292 25.44 11.46 -9.81
CA ARG A 292 25.51 12.37 -10.98
C ARG A 292 24.13 12.72 -11.55
N SER A 293 23.19 11.77 -11.57
CA SER A 293 21.82 12.04 -12.03
C SER A 293 21.12 13.02 -11.10
N LEU A 294 21.20 12.80 -9.78
CA LEU A 294 20.64 13.69 -8.77
C LEU A 294 21.28 15.08 -8.79
N GLU A 295 22.61 15.16 -8.94
CA GLU A 295 23.36 16.42 -9.14
C GLU A 295 22.87 17.18 -10.39
N ALA A 296 22.57 16.47 -11.50
CA ALA A 296 22.05 17.08 -12.72
C ALA A 296 20.60 17.57 -12.60
N ASP A 297 19.78 16.91 -11.78
CA ASP A 297 18.42 17.33 -11.42
C ASP A 297 18.38 18.39 -10.28
N GLY A 298 19.54 18.78 -9.75
CA GLY A 298 19.70 19.78 -8.67
C GLY A 298 19.58 19.23 -7.24
N LEU A 299 19.36 17.92 -7.08
CA LEU A 299 19.14 17.22 -5.81
C LEU A 299 20.48 16.77 -5.19
N VAL A 300 21.25 17.71 -4.65
CA VAL A 300 22.56 17.41 -4.03
C VAL A 300 22.40 17.00 -2.57
N TYR A 301 22.73 15.77 -2.22
CA TYR A 301 22.81 15.32 -0.82
C TYR A 301 24.10 15.81 -0.17
N THR A 302 23.98 16.65 0.87
CA THR A 302 25.11 17.21 1.65
C THR A 302 25.41 16.41 2.91
N GLY A 303 24.44 15.65 3.40
CA GLY A 303 24.56 14.78 4.56
C GLY A 303 23.81 13.47 4.34
N MET A 304 24.38 12.37 4.83
CA MET A 304 23.70 11.08 4.88
C MET A 304 24.21 10.32 6.11
N THR A 305 23.31 9.92 7.00
CA THR A 305 23.62 9.15 8.21
C THR A 305 22.68 7.94 8.30
N SER A 306 23.16 6.88 8.93
CA SER A 306 22.39 5.63 9.09
C SER A 306 22.62 5.07 10.50
N THR A 307 21.58 4.52 11.12
CA THR A 307 21.69 3.72 12.35
C THR A 307 20.97 2.38 12.19
N LEU A 308 21.50 1.35 12.84
CA LEU A 308 20.94 -0.01 12.81
C LEU A 308 20.10 -0.27 14.06
N SER A 309 18.82 -0.61 13.86
CA SER A 309 17.94 -1.21 14.87
C SER A 309 17.60 -2.65 14.45
N ASP A 310 16.93 -3.40 15.34
CA ASP A 310 16.36 -4.72 15.06
C ASP A 310 17.33 -5.73 14.43
N VAL A 311 18.58 -5.70 14.88
CA VAL A 311 19.64 -6.57 14.38
C VAL A 311 19.43 -7.99 14.88
N LEU A 312 19.46 -8.95 13.96
CA LEU A 312 19.64 -10.37 14.27
C LEU A 312 20.57 -11.03 13.25
N VAL A 313 21.54 -11.79 13.76
CA VAL A 313 22.41 -12.64 12.94
C VAL A 313 21.72 -13.98 12.73
N LEU A 314 21.69 -14.44 11.49
CA LEU A 314 21.01 -15.63 11.01
C LEU A 314 22.06 -16.55 10.36
N PRO A 315 22.76 -17.38 11.15
CA PRO A 315 23.74 -18.33 10.62
C PRO A 315 23.04 -19.48 9.90
N ALA A 316 23.63 -19.94 8.80
CA ALA A 316 23.07 -20.99 7.95
C ALA A 316 23.91 -22.28 7.97
N SER A 317 23.26 -23.39 7.61
CA SER A 317 23.88 -24.73 7.57
C SER A 317 24.94 -24.89 6.48
N ASP A 318 24.98 -24.03 5.46
CA ASP A 318 26.05 -23.98 4.46
C ASP A 318 27.29 -23.17 4.92
N GLY A 319 27.19 -22.48 6.06
CA GLY A 319 28.21 -21.55 6.54
C GLY A 319 28.16 -20.15 5.93
N SER A 320 27.11 -19.80 5.19
CA SER A 320 26.73 -18.40 5.00
C SER A 320 26.14 -17.82 6.29
N VAL A 321 26.14 -16.50 6.39
CA VAL A 321 25.53 -15.79 7.52
C VAL A 321 24.76 -14.59 6.98
N ALA A 322 23.45 -14.60 7.16
CA ALA A 322 22.63 -13.42 6.91
C ALA A 322 22.55 -12.56 8.18
N VAL A 323 22.40 -11.25 8.01
CA VAL A 323 22.21 -10.30 9.11
C VAL A 323 21.01 -9.46 8.75
N ARG A 324 19.90 -9.68 9.46
CA ARG A 324 18.73 -8.80 9.38
C ARG A 324 19.03 -7.55 10.20
N ALA A 325 18.73 -6.37 9.68
CA ALA A 325 18.76 -5.12 10.42
C ALA A 325 17.80 -4.10 9.81
N THR A 326 17.15 -3.30 10.64
CA THR A 326 16.42 -2.12 10.20
C THR A 326 17.39 -0.95 10.10
N VAL A 327 17.55 -0.40 8.89
CA VAL A 327 18.32 0.81 8.64
C VAL A 327 17.41 2.00 8.79
N ASN A 328 17.75 2.88 9.73
CA ASN A 328 17.13 4.19 9.92
C ASN A 328 18.08 5.20 9.29
N GLU A 329 17.71 5.75 8.14
CA GLU A 329 18.53 6.64 7.34
C GLU A 329 17.99 8.07 7.38
N GLN A 330 18.89 9.04 7.52
CA GLN A 330 18.58 10.46 7.38
C GLN A 330 19.42 11.05 6.25
N ARG A 331 18.81 11.87 5.39
CA ARG A 331 19.47 12.52 4.26
C ARG A 331 19.22 14.02 4.28
N THR A 332 20.28 14.80 4.17
CA THR A 332 20.21 16.27 4.11
C THR A 332 20.43 16.70 2.66
N LEU A 333 19.48 17.44 2.09
CA LEU A 333 19.61 18.06 0.77
C LEU A 333 20.23 19.47 0.90
N ALA A 334 20.90 19.92 -0.16
CA ALA A 334 21.53 21.24 -0.23
C ALA A 334 20.52 22.41 -0.24
N ASP A 335 19.30 22.19 -0.72
CA ASP A 335 18.22 23.19 -0.79
C ASP A 335 17.39 23.28 0.49
N SER A 336 17.32 22.16 1.24
CA SER A 336 16.45 21.96 2.40
C SER A 336 17.22 21.45 3.63
N PRO A 337 18.32 22.11 4.07
CA PRO A 337 19.23 21.55 5.07
C PRO A 337 18.62 21.43 6.49
N GLU A 338 17.53 22.14 6.76
CA GLU A 338 16.83 22.12 8.06
C GLU A 338 15.75 21.02 8.15
N GLU A 339 15.34 20.43 7.02
CA GLU A 339 14.31 19.38 6.93
C GLU A 339 14.89 18.11 6.28
N PRO A 340 15.66 17.29 7.01
CA PRO A 340 16.25 16.07 6.45
C PRO A 340 15.19 15.02 6.09
N GLU A 341 15.32 14.40 4.91
CA GLU A 341 14.52 13.23 4.53
C GLU A 341 14.83 12.08 5.49
N THR A 342 13.81 11.39 5.98
CA THR A 342 13.96 10.18 6.81
C THR A 342 13.39 8.96 6.10
N ASN A 343 14.09 7.83 6.22
CA ASN A 343 13.66 6.55 5.66
C ASN A 343 14.00 5.40 6.63
N GLU A 344 13.08 4.47 6.78
CA GLU A 344 13.25 3.25 7.59
C GLU A 344 13.11 2.04 6.67
N THR A 345 14.07 1.10 6.69
CA THR A 345 14.03 -0.07 5.80
C THR A 345 14.68 -1.28 6.44
N ALA A 346 13.92 -2.36 6.60
CA ALA A 346 14.42 -3.66 7.02
C ALA A 346 15.20 -4.33 5.86
N LEU A 347 16.49 -4.56 6.07
CA LEU A 347 17.40 -5.18 5.09
C LEU A 347 17.99 -6.47 5.62
N LEU A 348 18.28 -7.39 4.69
CA LEU A 348 18.96 -8.66 4.92
C LEU A 348 20.31 -8.65 4.20
N TYR A 349 21.39 -8.60 4.98
CA TYR A 349 22.77 -8.52 4.50
C TYR A 349 23.42 -9.91 4.52
N THR A 350 23.84 -10.42 3.37
CA THR A 350 24.37 -11.80 3.27
C THR A 350 25.90 -11.81 3.19
N PHE A 351 26.53 -12.46 4.16
CA PHE A 351 27.97 -12.70 4.22
C PHE A 351 28.30 -14.14 3.80
N SER A 352 29.34 -14.31 2.98
CA SER A 352 29.89 -15.63 2.58
C SER A 352 31.14 -15.98 3.39
N GLY A 353 31.21 -17.22 3.90
CA GLY A 353 32.38 -17.76 4.62
C GLY A 353 32.32 -17.56 6.13
N GLN A 354 32.69 -18.59 6.89
CA GLN A 354 32.51 -18.60 8.36
C GLN A 354 33.55 -17.79 9.14
N GLU A 355 34.86 -18.04 8.92
CA GLU A 355 35.93 -17.36 9.67
C GLU A 355 36.23 -15.95 9.14
N THR A 356 36.18 -15.78 7.82
CA THR A 356 36.46 -14.54 7.10
C THR A 356 35.23 -14.04 6.31
N PRO A 357 34.07 -13.78 6.97
CA PRO A 357 32.84 -13.41 6.29
C PRO A 357 32.99 -12.13 5.48
N VAL A 358 32.65 -12.22 4.19
CA VAL A 358 32.61 -11.10 3.23
C VAL A 358 31.17 -10.87 2.79
N LEU A 359 30.68 -9.64 2.93
CA LEU A 359 29.38 -9.18 2.48
C LEU A 359 29.28 -9.28 0.94
N ARG A 360 28.28 -10.02 0.45
CA ARG A 360 28.04 -10.27 -0.99
C ARG A 360 26.73 -9.67 -1.51
N ALA A 361 25.75 -9.44 -0.64
CA ALA A 361 24.46 -8.90 -1.04
C ALA A 361 23.77 -8.15 0.10
N LYS A 362 22.90 -7.21 -0.27
CA LYS A 362 21.83 -6.68 0.58
C LYS A 362 20.50 -6.87 -0.15
N LEU A 363 19.46 -7.25 0.57
CA LEU A 363 18.11 -7.46 0.05
C LEU A 363 17.09 -6.79 0.98
N ASN A 364 15.88 -6.48 0.52
CA ASN A 364 14.80 -6.08 1.42
C ASN A 364 14.35 -7.32 2.22
N ALA A 365 14.39 -7.23 3.56
CA ALA A 365 14.05 -8.35 4.45
C ALA A 365 12.60 -8.81 4.24
N GLN A 366 11.67 -7.89 4.02
CA GLN A 366 10.25 -8.19 3.81
C GLN A 366 9.98 -8.96 2.50
N GLN A 367 10.90 -8.90 1.52
CA GLN A 367 10.82 -9.69 0.28
C GLN A 367 11.29 -11.15 0.49
N TYR A 368 12.10 -11.42 1.52
CA TYR A 368 12.66 -12.75 1.82
C TYR A 368 11.88 -13.47 2.93
N GLU A 369 11.40 -12.75 3.93
CA GLU A 369 10.71 -13.27 5.12
C GLU A 369 9.21 -13.55 4.85
N GLN A 370 8.97 -14.38 3.83
CA GLN A 370 7.67 -14.61 3.18
C GLN A 370 6.50 -14.82 4.15
N ARG A 371 5.43 -14.05 3.96
CA ARG A 371 4.12 -14.21 4.61
C ARG A 371 3.20 -15.01 3.69
N LEU A 372 2.52 -16.03 4.22
CA LEU A 372 1.98 -17.14 3.41
C LEU A 372 0.92 -16.75 2.35
N SER A 373 0.86 -17.61 1.31
CA SER A 373 -0.32 -17.82 0.46
C SER A 373 -1.44 -18.56 1.23
N LYS A 374 -2.31 -19.30 0.54
CA LYS A 374 -3.66 -19.66 1.02
C LYS A 374 -3.99 -21.16 0.96
N GLY A 375 -2.98 -22.02 0.95
CA GLY A 375 -3.13 -23.47 0.88
C GLY A 375 -1.99 -24.19 1.58
N ASP A 376 -2.18 -25.50 1.78
CA ASP A 376 -1.14 -26.42 2.23
C ASP A 376 -0.15 -26.75 1.08
N ASP A 377 1.05 -27.21 1.45
CA ASP A 377 2.24 -27.42 0.60
C ASP A 377 2.88 -26.13 0.03
N ALA A 378 4.22 -25.98 -0.07
CA ALA A 378 5.31 -26.89 0.27
C ALA A 378 6.51 -26.16 0.93
N LEU A 379 7.36 -26.93 1.62
CA LEU A 379 8.63 -26.46 2.17
C LEU A 379 9.68 -26.17 1.08
N GLY A 380 10.25 -24.96 1.12
CA GLY A 380 11.57 -24.68 0.56
C GLY A 380 12.63 -24.74 1.66
N THR A 381 13.28 -25.89 1.86
CA THR A 381 14.45 -25.99 2.76
C THR A 381 15.54 -25.04 2.28
N LEU A 382 16.16 -24.24 3.17
CA LEU A 382 17.21 -23.30 2.76
C LEU A 382 18.41 -24.05 2.18
N THR A 383 18.45 -24.12 0.85
CA THR A 383 19.63 -24.44 0.08
C THR A 383 20.18 -23.12 -0.42
N TYR A 384 21.07 -22.51 0.37
CA TYR A 384 21.83 -21.36 -0.12
C TYR A 384 22.59 -21.82 -1.38
N GLY A 385 22.35 -21.12 -2.49
CA GLY A 385 22.97 -21.46 -3.77
C GLY A 385 24.48 -21.37 -3.62
N SER A 386 25.16 -22.51 -3.81
CA SER A 386 26.61 -22.63 -3.67
C SER A 386 27.31 -21.48 -4.38
N VAL A 387 28.16 -20.75 -3.64
CA VAL A 387 28.98 -19.67 -4.20
C VAL A 387 29.75 -20.23 -5.39
N GLU A 388 29.56 -19.64 -6.57
CA GLU A 388 30.41 -19.93 -7.72
C GLU A 388 31.83 -19.50 -7.39
N SER A 389 32.70 -20.48 -7.12
CA SER A 389 34.09 -20.28 -6.76
C SER A 389 34.88 -19.66 -7.91
N ASP A 390 35.72 -18.69 -7.58
CA ASP A 390 36.80 -18.14 -8.41
C ASP A 390 36.43 -17.61 -9.81
N VAL A 391 35.82 -16.41 -9.84
CA VAL A 391 35.99 -15.50 -10.98
C VAL A 391 36.30 -14.08 -10.50
N SER A 392 37.54 -13.62 -10.73
CA SER A 392 37.90 -12.20 -10.61
C SER A 392 37.28 -11.37 -11.75
N PRO A 393 36.87 -10.12 -11.51
CA PRO A 393 35.95 -9.40 -12.39
C PRO A 393 36.57 -9.04 -13.74
N THR A 394 36.26 -9.83 -14.78
CA THR A 394 36.45 -9.48 -16.19
C THR A 394 35.08 -9.41 -16.86
N ALA A 395 34.79 -8.32 -17.56
CA ALA A 395 33.44 -8.05 -18.07
C ALA A 395 33.06 -8.95 -19.26
N LEU A 396 32.33 -10.05 -18.99
CA LEU A 396 31.61 -10.83 -20.00
C LEU A 396 30.18 -11.18 -19.57
N THR A 397 29.32 -11.32 -20.56
CA THR A 397 27.88 -11.57 -20.41
C THR A 397 27.58 -12.97 -19.87
N ARG A 398 26.87 -13.06 -18.73
CA ARG A 398 26.20 -14.30 -18.32
C ARG A 398 24.93 -14.53 -19.15
N GLN A 399 25.05 -15.27 -20.25
CA GLN A 399 23.92 -16.04 -20.78
C GLN A 399 23.61 -17.21 -19.84
N VAL A 400 22.34 -17.61 -19.78
CA VAL A 400 21.89 -18.90 -19.23
C VAL A 400 20.95 -19.51 -20.30
N PRO A 401 20.97 -20.83 -20.57
CA PRO A 401 20.47 -21.37 -21.84
C PRO A 401 18.94 -21.52 -21.96
N ASP A 402 18.46 -21.54 -23.21
CA ASP A 402 17.07 -21.84 -23.57
C ASP A 402 16.72 -23.34 -23.44
N SER A 403 16.67 -23.91 -22.23
CA SER A 403 15.74 -25.02 -21.86
C SER A 403 15.93 -25.55 -20.41
N PRO A 404 14.89 -26.09 -19.74
CA PRO A 404 14.94 -26.43 -18.30
C PRO A 404 15.48 -27.84 -17.95
N ALA A 405 16.12 -28.55 -18.88
CA ALA A 405 16.22 -30.03 -18.82
C ALA A 405 17.61 -30.61 -18.46
N ALA A 406 18.61 -29.79 -18.11
CA ALA A 406 20.02 -30.22 -18.07
C ALA A 406 20.84 -29.75 -16.85
N LEU A 407 20.23 -29.62 -15.67
CA LEU A 407 20.93 -29.62 -14.37
C LEU A 407 20.05 -30.32 -13.33
N GLY A 408 20.63 -31.27 -12.59
CA GLY A 408 19.91 -32.16 -11.66
C GLY A 408 19.54 -31.54 -10.32
N MET A 409 18.96 -30.34 -10.31
CA MET A 409 18.48 -29.68 -9.09
C MET A 409 16.98 -29.93 -8.90
N ALA A 410 16.56 -30.32 -7.70
CA ALA A 410 15.16 -30.46 -7.36
C ALA A 410 14.46 -29.10 -7.48
N THR A 411 13.41 -29.01 -8.30
CA THR A 411 12.73 -27.75 -8.60
C THR A 411 11.90 -27.29 -7.40
N ALA A 412 12.45 -26.36 -6.61
CA ALA A 412 11.66 -25.57 -5.67
C ALA A 412 10.55 -24.85 -6.46
N GLN A 413 9.29 -25.14 -6.12
CA GLN A 413 8.15 -24.56 -6.83
C GLN A 413 7.90 -23.14 -6.34
N PHE A 414 8.24 -22.16 -7.16
CA PHE A 414 7.96 -20.74 -6.90
C PHE A 414 6.47 -20.45 -7.09
N GLU A 415 5.68 -20.57 -6.02
CA GLU A 415 4.45 -19.78 -5.89
C GLU A 415 4.85 -18.29 -5.85
N ALA A 416 4.09 -17.45 -6.56
CA ALA A 416 4.39 -16.02 -6.63
C ALA A 416 3.88 -15.27 -5.40
N PHE A 417 4.46 -14.08 -5.17
CA PHE A 417 3.87 -13.01 -4.35
C PHE A 417 2.40 -12.73 -4.71
N GLY A 418 1.74 -11.81 -3.99
CA GLY A 418 0.47 -11.18 -4.38
C GLY A 418 0.58 -10.41 -5.70
N SER A 419 0.81 -11.11 -6.81
CA SER A 419 1.01 -10.51 -8.12
C SER A 419 -0.32 -10.00 -8.62
N ILE A 420 -0.36 -8.74 -9.04
CA ILE A 420 -1.47 -8.25 -9.85
C ILE A 420 -1.68 -9.19 -11.04
N SER A 421 -2.93 -9.47 -11.38
CA SER A 421 -3.29 -10.29 -12.53
C SER A 421 -2.83 -9.57 -13.81
N ARG A 422 -1.61 -9.87 -14.29
CA ARG A 422 -1.02 -9.21 -15.47
C ARG A 422 -1.86 -9.42 -16.73
N SER A 423 -2.47 -10.60 -16.86
CA SER A 423 -3.53 -10.87 -17.84
C SER A 423 -4.73 -9.95 -17.62
N GLY A 424 -5.28 -9.90 -16.40
CA GLY A 424 -6.41 -9.04 -16.04
C GLY A 424 -6.18 -7.55 -16.27
N THR A 425 -5.03 -7.00 -15.88
CA THR A 425 -4.59 -5.63 -16.18
C THR A 425 -4.62 -5.38 -17.68
N SER A 426 -4.08 -6.31 -18.48
CA SER A 426 -4.12 -6.19 -19.93
C SER A 426 -5.52 -6.37 -20.53
N GLU A 427 -6.36 -7.24 -19.98
CA GLU A 427 -7.70 -7.51 -20.51
C GLU A 427 -8.66 -6.37 -20.20
N TRP A 428 -8.56 -5.80 -19.00
CA TRP A 428 -9.22 -4.56 -18.66
C TRP A 428 -8.77 -3.43 -19.60
N ALA A 429 -7.46 -3.24 -19.79
CA ALA A 429 -6.93 -2.23 -20.71
C ALA A 429 -7.37 -2.46 -22.18
N LYS A 430 -7.41 -3.70 -22.66
CA LYS A 430 -7.95 -4.07 -24.00
C LYS A 430 -9.44 -3.80 -24.13
N LYS A 431 -10.22 -4.05 -23.08
CA LYS A 431 -11.68 -3.86 -23.05
C LYS A 431 -12.07 -2.39 -22.94
N HIS A 432 -11.26 -1.60 -22.25
CA HIS A 432 -11.60 -0.22 -21.86
C HIS A 432 -10.85 0.87 -22.62
N TRP A 433 -9.96 0.55 -23.58
CA TRP A 433 -9.13 1.49 -24.36
C TRP A 433 -9.86 2.68 -25.04
N ASN A 434 -11.16 2.55 -25.26
CA ASN A 434 -12.03 3.55 -25.88
C ASN A 434 -13.14 4.03 -24.93
N SER A 435 -13.00 3.79 -23.63
CA SER A 435 -13.96 4.28 -22.63
C SER A 435 -13.95 5.81 -22.61
N ARG A 436 -15.07 6.41 -22.18
CA ARG A 436 -15.16 7.85 -21.94
C ARG A 436 -14.08 8.27 -20.92
N HIS A 437 -13.30 9.30 -21.27
CA HIS A 437 -12.33 9.91 -20.34
C HIS A 437 -13.05 10.56 -19.17
N GLU A 438 -12.48 10.44 -17.97
CA GLU A 438 -12.97 11.13 -16.76
C GLU A 438 -12.16 12.38 -16.43
N TYR A 439 -10.98 12.54 -17.04
CA TYR A 439 -10.07 13.67 -16.87
C TYR A 439 -9.61 14.21 -18.22
N SER A 440 -9.15 15.46 -18.27
CA SER A 440 -8.50 16.05 -19.46
C SER A 440 -7.14 15.42 -19.79
N GLN A 441 -6.52 14.78 -18.79
CA GLN A 441 -5.34 13.94 -18.89
C GLN A 441 -5.67 12.61 -18.20
N ASP A 442 -6.25 11.67 -18.94
CA ASP A 442 -6.85 10.43 -18.43
C ASP A 442 -5.91 9.21 -18.52
N CYS A 443 -4.76 9.34 -19.20
CA CYS A 443 -3.83 8.22 -19.42
C CYS A 443 -3.38 7.50 -18.14
N THR A 444 -2.99 8.22 -17.10
CA THR A 444 -2.63 7.64 -15.79
C THR A 444 -3.83 7.04 -15.05
N ASN A 445 -5.01 7.67 -15.16
CA ASN A 445 -6.26 7.15 -14.58
C ASN A 445 -6.64 5.81 -15.22
N PHE A 446 -6.47 5.68 -16.54
CA PHE A 446 -6.65 4.44 -17.29
C PHE A 446 -5.68 3.35 -16.82
N VAL A 447 -4.39 3.65 -16.66
CA VAL A 447 -3.40 2.70 -16.11
C VAL A 447 -3.76 2.31 -14.67
N SER A 448 -4.01 3.27 -13.79
CA SER A 448 -4.37 3.00 -12.40
C SER A 448 -5.62 2.14 -12.27
N LYS A 449 -6.64 2.37 -13.10
CA LYS A 449 -7.83 1.51 -13.18
C LYS A 449 -7.55 0.13 -13.76
N ALA A 450 -6.64 -0.01 -14.73
CA ALA A 450 -6.23 -1.31 -15.24
C ALA A 450 -5.56 -2.14 -14.14
N LEU A 451 -4.67 -1.54 -13.35
CA LEU A 451 -4.03 -2.18 -12.20
C LEU A 451 -5.04 -2.53 -11.10
N TYR A 452 -5.97 -1.62 -10.77
CA TYR A 452 -6.97 -1.81 -9.72
C TYR A 452 -8.06 -2.84 -10.12
N HIS A 453 -8.83 -2.57 -11.17
CA HIS A 453 -9.99 -3.37 -11.57
C HIS A 453 -9.63 -4.61 -12.41
N GLY A 454 -8.54 -4.56 -13.17
CA GLY A 454 -8.05 -5.70 -13.96
C GLY A 454 -7.02 -6.52 -13.19
N GLY A 455 -6.02 -5.86 -12.62
CA GLY A 455 -4.94 -6.49 -11.87
C GLY A 455 -5.30 -6.91 -10.44
N GLY A 456 -6.30 -6.29 -9.80
CA GLY A 456 -6.58 -6.51 -8.38
C GLY A 456 -5.57 -5.84 -7.43
N MET A 457 -4.85 -4.81 -7.90
CA MET A 457 -3.94 -4.03 -7.06
C MET A 457 -4.72 -3.31 -5.96
N ARG A 458 -4.42 -3.56 -4.67
CA ARG A 458 -5.04 -2.81 -3.57
C ARG A 458 -4.54 -1.35 -3.57
N MET A 459 -5.30 -0.43 -2.99
CA MET A 459 -4.87 0.97 -2.83
C MET A 459 -3.89 1.11 -1.65
N LYS A 460 -2.94 2.05 -1.73
CA LYS A 460 -1.97 2.35 -0.67
C LYS A 460 -2.31 3.67 0.02
N GLY A 461 -2.65 3.61 1.31
CA GLY A 461 -2.95 4.77 2.14
C GLY A 461 -4.33 5.40 1.89
N VAL A 462 -4.79 6.20 2.85
CA VAL A 462 -6.09 6.90 2.85
C VAL A 462 -5.98 8.38 3.27
N SER A 463 -4.76 8.92 3.32
CA SER A 463 -4.47 10.26 3.84
C SER A 463 -5.07 11.39 2.98
N LYS A 464 -5.45 12.49 3.65
CA LYS A 464 -5.88 13.74 2.99
C LYS A 464 -4.77 14.39 2.17
N ASP A 465 -3.49 14.04 2.37
CA ASP A 465 -2.44 14.52 1.48
C ASP A 465 -2.46 13.79 0.13
N ARG A 466 -2.98 14.52 -0.85
CA ARG A 466 -3.04 14.12 -2.25
C ARG A 466 -1.71 14.28 -2.98
N LYS A 467 -0.74 15.03 -2.45
CA LYS A 467 0.56 15.30 -3.10
C LYS A 467 1.60 14.22 -2.84
N SER A 468 1.57 13.54 -1.69
CA SER A 468 2.52 12.50 -1.30
C SER A 468 2.76 11.45 -2.38
N THR A 469 4.03 11.15 -2.64
CA THR A 469 4.48 10.05 -3.51
C THR A 469 4.49 8.67 -2.82
N ASN A 470 4.02 8.59 -1.56
CA ASN A 470 3.91 7.33 -0.80
C ASN A 470 2.49 6.76 -0.72
N ASN A 471 1.51 7.51 -1.25
CA ASN A 471 0.09 7.16 -1.34
C ASN A 471 -0.26 6.78 -2.79
N TRP A 472 -1.17 5.82 -3.01
CA TRP A 472 -1.82 5.55 -4.30
C TRP A 472 -3.24 5.07 -4.10
N TRP A 473 -4.21 5.96 -4.29
CA TRP A 473 -5.61 5.68 -4.00
C TRP A 473 -6.55 6.56 -4.83
N ARG A 474 -7.77 6.04 -5.06
CA ARG A 474 -8.92 6.78 -5.62
C ARG A 474 -10.21 6.33 -4.94
N THR A 475 -10.47 6.89 -3.78
CA THR A 475 -11.65 6.60 -2.97
C THR A 475 -12.89 7.24 -3.59
N LYS A 476 -13.97 6.47 -3.67
CA LYS A 476 -15.30 6.97 -4.02
C LYS A 476 -15.88 7.66 -2.78
N HIS A 477 -16.26 8.93 -2.90
CA HIS A 477 -16.85 9.69 -1.80
C HIS A 477 -18.24 10.23 -2.18
N SER A 478 -19.07 10.45 -1.18
CA SER A 478 -20.34 11.16 -1.29
C SER A 478 -20.05 12.66 -1.21
N SER A 479 -19.96 13.34 -2.36
CA SER A 479 -19.50 14.73 -2.42
C SER A 479 -20.48 15.72 -1.77
N PRO A 480 -20.04 16.79 -1.07
CA PRO A 480 -20.86 17.59 -0.13
C PRO A 480 -21.81 18.64 -0.77
N PRO A 481 -23.16 18.51 -0.73
CA PRO A 481 -24.61 19.29 -1.96
C PRO A 481 -24.62 20.76 -2.34
N HIS A 482 -23.58 21.53 -2.03
CA HIS A 482 -23.41 22.85 -2.65
C HIS A 482 -22.96 22.77 -4.13
N SER A 483 -23.13 21.62 -4.81
CA SER A 483 -22.70 21.40 -6.22
C SER A 483 -23.39 20.26 -7.01
N GLY A 484 -24.63 19.83 -6.68
CA GLY A 484 -25.49 19.09 -7.65
C GLY A 484 -26.01 17.69 -7.29
N GLY A 485 -25.17 16.64 -7.35
CA GLY A 485 -25.50 15.24 -7.01
C GLY A 485 -24.51 14.22 -7.61
N GLY A 486 -24.66 12.92 -7.34
CA GLY A 486 -23.90 11.84 -8.00
C GLY A 486 -22.89 11.10 -7.12
N PHE A 487 -21.61 11.10 -7.50
CA PHE A 487 -20.47 10.71 -6.65
C PHE A 487 -19.19 11.32 -7.22
N TYR A 488 -18.39 12.02 -6.39
CA TYR A 488 -17.01 12.35 -6.74
C TYR A 488 -16.05 11.27 -6.26
N TYR A 489 -14.86 11.31 -6.84
CA TYR A 489 -13.72 10.61 -6.29
C TYR A 489 -12.79 11.65 -5.69
N LEU A 490 -12.14 11.31 -4.58
CA LEU A 490 -10.85 11.92 -4.26
C LEU A 490 -9.77 10.97 -4.77
N TRP A 491 -8.59 11.50 -5.06
CA TRP A 491 -7.46 10.72 -5.58
C TRP A 491 -6.13 11.36 -5.23
N SER A 492 -5.11 10.53 -4.98
CA SER A 492 -3.72 10.97 -4.92
C SER A 492 -3.22 11.40 -6.30
N HIS A 493 -2.24 12.31 -6.37
CA HIS A 493 -1.61 12.73 -7.62
C HIS A 493 -1.01 11.53 -8.36
N THR A 494 -0.49 10.55 -7.62
CA THR A 494 0.03 9.26 -8.11
C THR A 494 -1.01 8.41 -8.85
N TRP A 495 -2.32 8.67 -8.72
CA TRP A 495 -3.35 7.98 -9.50
C TRP A 495 -3.56 8.62 -10.90
N THR A 496 -3.40 9.95 -11.01
CA THR A 496 -3.77 10.72 -12.22
C THR A 496 -2.61 11.36 -12.96
N VAL A 497 -1.43 11.53 -12.34
CA VAL A 497 -0.25 12.18 -12.93
C VAL A 497 0.83 11.13 -13.17
N ALA A 498 1.23 10.94 -14.43
CA ALA A 498 2.18 9.89 -14.83
C ALA A 498 3.50 9.98 -14.05
N ASP A 499 4.07 11.19 -13.96
CA ASP A 499 5.26 11.51 -13.17
C ASP A 499 5.20 10.97 -11.73
N LYS A 500 4.11 11.26 -11.02
CA LYS A 500 3.96 10.85 -9.61
C LYS A 500 3.54 9.38 -9.48
N MET A 501 2.93 8.79 -10.49
CA MET A 501 2.68 7.34 -10.54
C MET A 501 3.98 6.55 -10.74
N GLU A 502 4.87 7.02 -11.59
CA GLU A 502 6.19 6.42 -11.79
C GLU A 502 7.02 6.50 -10.51
N THR A 503 7.16 7.70 -9.91
CA THR A 503 7.87 7.87 -8.63
C THR A 503 7.29 6.98 -7.52
N PHE A 504 5.96 6.80 -7.50
CA PHE A 504 5.30 5.90 -6.55
C PHE A 504 5.65 4.42 -6.81
N LEU A 505 5.57 3.95 -8.05
CA LEU A 505 5.89 2.56 -8.38
C LEU A 505 7.37 2.23 -8.20
N SER A 506 8.27 3.17 -8.50
CA SER A 506 9.71 3.04 -8.27
C SER A 506 10.11 3.11 -6.78
N LYS A 507 9.19 3.52 -5.90
CA LYS A 507 9.37 3.50 -4.42
C LYS A 507 8.65 2.35 -3.70
N HIS A 508 7.58 1.79 -4.26
CA HIS A 508 6.68 0.86 -3.55
C HIS A 508 6.35 -0.43 -4.34
N SER A 509 7.05 -0.71 -5.45
CA SER A 509 6.83 -1.93 -6.25
C SER A 509 8.15 -2.59 -6.68
N ALA A 510 8.39 -3.81 -6.18
CA ALA A 510 9.59 -4.64 -6.40
C ALA A 510 9.78 -5.18 -7.84
N GLY A 511 9.05 -4.64 -8.82
CA GLY A 511 9.04 -5.14 -10.19
C GLY A 511 10.05 -4.45 -11.11
N ILE A 512 10.72 -5.25 -11.95
CA ILE A 512 11.78 -4.81 -12.87
C ILE A 512 11.31 -3.66 -13.78
N VAL A 513 12.07 -2.57 -13.78
CA VAL A 513 11.96 -1.46 -14.73
C VAL A 513 12.91 -1.69 -15.91
N ASN A 514 12.40 -1.57 -17.14
CA ASN A 514 13.15 -1.75 -18.39
C ASN A 514 12.97 -0.52 -19.31
N THR A 515 14.00 -0.06 -20.00
CA THR A 515 13.86 1.01 -21.01
C THR A 515 13.20 0.49 -22.30
N GLU A 516 12.73 1.38 -23.18
CA GLU A 516 12.09 1.02 -24.45
C GLU A 516 12.98 0.21 -25.41
N SER A 517 14.30 0.31 -25.27
CA SER A 517 15.30 -0.56 -25.93
C SER A 517 15.14 -2.04 -25.55
N LYS A 518 14.75 -2.33 -24.30
CA LYS A 518 14.60 -3.68 -23.71
C LYS A 518 13.20 -4.29 -23.90
N GLN A 519 12.44 -3.85 -24.91
CA GLN A 519 11.09 -4.36 -25.22
C GLN A 519 10.92 -5.89 -25.20
N LYS A 520 11.95 -6.67 -25.52
CA LYS A 520 11.93 -8.14 -25.48
C LYS A 520 11.70 -8.72 -24.07
N GLU A 521 12.09 -7.98 -23.02
CA GLU A 521 11.99 -8.37 -21.60
C GLU A 521 10.63 -7.99 -20.98
N ALA A 522 9.85 -7.14 -21.67
CA ALA A 522 8.49 -6.77 -21.29
C ALA A 522 7.52 -7.95 -21.40
N LYS A 523 6.47 -7.93 -20.58
CA LYS A 523 5.36 -8.89 -20.58
C LYS A 523 4.03 -8.15 -20.72
N VAL A 524 3.02 -8.88 -21.19
CA VAL A 524 1.63 -8.41 -21.17
C VAL A 524 1.25 -8.11 -19.72
N GLY A 525 0.67 -6.93 -19.46
CA GLY A 525 0.32 -6.44 -18.12
C GLY A 525 1.36 -5.51 -17.46
N ASP A 526 2.58 -5.42 -18.00
CA ASP A 526 3.54 -4.39 -17.56
C ASP A 526 3.04 -2.98 -17.95
N VAL A 527 3.40 -1.95 -17.18
CA VAL A 527 3.04 -0.53 -17.40
C VAL A 527 4.13 0.16 -18.21
N VAL A 528 3.79 1.17 -19.00
CA VAL A 528 4.77 2.01 -19.73
C VAL A 528 4.55 3.49 -19.39
N PHE A 529 5.60 4.17 -18.93
CA PHE A 529 5.65 5.62 -18.76
C PHE A 529 6.51 6.23 -19.85
N PHE A 530 6.08 7.38 -20.37
CA PHE A 530 6.73 8.08 -21.46
C PHE A 530 7.17 9.47 -21.01
N ASN A 531 8.33 9.90 -21.48
CA ASN A 531 8.80 11.27 -21.42
C ASN A 531 8.84 11.80 -22.85
N TRP A 532 7.96 12.73 -23.19
CA TRP A 532 7.56 13.02 -24.57
C TRP A 532 8.27 14.25 -25.12
N GLY A 533 9.25 14.01 -25.99
CA GLY A 533 10.14 15.05 -26.50
C GLY A 533 11.31 15.42 -25.57
N GLY A 534 11.53 14.66 -24.49
CA GLY A 534 12.70 14.79 -23.63
C GLY A 534 12.74 16.09 -22.81
N LYS A 535 11.63 16.44 -22.14
CA LYS A 535 11.50 17.71 -21.39
C LYS A 535 10.65 17.53 -20.12
N GLY A 536 11.28 17.68 -18.96
CA GLY A 536 10.62 17.52 -17.66
C GLY A 536 10.45 16.05 -17.27
N GLY A 537 9.57 15.79 -16.30
CA GLY A 537 9.22 14.45 -15.81
C GLY A 537 8.25 13.69 -16.73
N TRP A 538 7.62 12.63 -16.22
CA TRP A 538 6.78 11.74 -17.04
C TRP A 538 5.40 12.34 -17.33
N ASP A 539 5.06 12.52 -18.61
CA ASP A 539 3.82 13.17 -19.05
C ASP A 539 2.71 12.20 -19.47
N HIS A 540 3.05 10.97 -19.89
CA HIS A 540 2.08 10.01 -20.43
C HIS A 540 2.31 8.59 -19.93
N ALA A 541 1.24 7.79 -19.87
CA ALA A 541 1.25 6.42 -19.37
C ALA A 541 0.34 5.47 -20.18
N GLY A 542 0.67 4.18 -20.23
CA GLY A 542 -0.12 3.13 -20.88
C GLY A 542 0.17 1.72 -20.34
N VAL A 543 -0.53 0.72 -20.86
CA VAL A 543 -0.38 -0.70 -20.47
C VAL A 543 0.11 -1.53 -21.66
N VAL A 544 1.10 -2.40 -21.48
CA VAL A 544 1.52 -3.41 -22.46
C VAL A 544 0.40 -4.44 -22.60
N THR A 545 -0.43 -4.30 -23.63
CA THR A 545 -1.58 -5.18 -23.87
C THR A 545 -1.27 -6.37 -24.77
N LYS A 546 -0.18 -6.31 -25.56
CA LYS A 546 0.20 -7.39 -26.46
C LYS A 546 1.71 -7.40 -26.70
N MET A 547 2.28 -8.60 -26.75
CA MET A 547 3.62 -8.85 -27.27
C MET A 547 3.51 -9.55 -28.62
N LYS A 548 4.35 -9.19 -29.60
CA LYS A 548 4.55 -9.97 -30.84
C LYS A 548 5.98 -9.76 -31.33
N ASN A 549 6.67 -10.84 -31.69
CA ASN A 549 8.03 -10.84 -32.24
C ASN A 549 9.02 -9.97 -31.42
N GLY A 550 9.03 -10.12 -30.09
CA GLY A 550 9.90 -9.35 -29.18
C GLY A 550 9.56 -7.86 -29.04
N LYS A 551 8.45 -7.39 -29.62
CA LYS A 551 8.00 -6.00 -29.56
C LYS A 551 6.73 -5.83 -28.73
N ALA A 552 6.69 -4.73 -27.97
CA ALA A 552 5.57 -4.36 -27.13
C ALA A 552 4.53 -3.54 -27.89
N TYR A 553 3.26 -3.78 -27.59
CA TYR A 553 2.12 -3.04 -28.10
C TYR A 553 1.33 -2.55 -26.88
N VAL A 554 1.22 -1.23 -26.78
CA VAL A 554 0.67 -0.50 -25.65
C VAL A 554 -0.76 -0.05 -25.98
N SER A 555 -1.64 -0.06 -24.98
CA SER A 555 -2.93 0.64 -25.05
C SER A 555 -2.94 1.80 -24.04
N ALA A 556 -3.55 2.93 -24.43
CA ALA A 556 -3.56 4.16 -23.64
C ALA A 556 -4.74 5.08 -24.00
N HIS A 557 -5.07 6.00 -23.08
CA HIS A 557 -6.05 7.08 -23.25
C HIS A 557 -5.39 8.41 -23.70
N ASN A 558 -6.08 9.54 -23.54
CA ASN A 558 -5.83 10.84 -24.18
C ASN A 558 -6.02 10.79 -25.70
N ASN A 559 -5.18 10.02 -26.39
CA ASN A 559 -5.40 9.58 -27.77
C ASN A 559 -5.68 8.08 -27.73
N ASN A 560 -6.96 7.70 -27.73
CA ASN A 560 -7.40 6.31 -27.54
C ASN A 560 -6.73 5.38 -28.56
N ARG A 561 -5.88 4.49 -28.04
CA ARG A 561 -5.05 3.57 -28.82
C ARG A 561 -5.20 2.17 -28.26
N LEU A 562 -5.56 1.21 -29.11
CA LEU A 562 -5.59 -0.22 -28.81
C LEU A 562 -4.40 -0.91 -29.46
N ASN A 563 -3.54 -1.54 -28.67
CA ASN A 563 -2.37 -2.28 -29.14
C ASN A 563 -1.53 -1.48 -30.16
N GLN A 564 -1.19 -0.23 -29.87
CA GLN A 564 -0.26 0.56 -30.67
C GLN A 564 1.18 0.15 -30.33
N ARG A 565 1.99 -0.24 -31.33
CA ARG A 565 3.39 -0.64 -31.13
C ARG A 565 4.18 0.47 -30.42
N LEU A 566 4.94 0.12 -29.37
CA LEU A 566 5.72 1.06 -28.54
C LEU A 566 6.67 1.91 -29.39
N ASP A 567 7.40 1.31 -30.33
CA ASP A 567 8.27 2.01 -31.30
C ASP A 567 7.61 3.18 -32.05
N THR A 568 6.28 3.20 -32.17
CA THR A 568 5.54 4.30 -32.83
C THR A 568 5.30 5.49 -31.89
N TYR A 569 5.12 5.27 -30.58
CA TYR A 569 5.09 6.36 -29.59
C TYR A 569 6.46 7.03 -29.51
N ILE A 570 7.53 6.24 -29.35
CA ILE A 570 8.93 6.70 -29.27
C ILE A 570 9.32 7.56 -30.49
N ARG A 571 8.81 7.24 -31.69
CA ARG A 571 9.08 8.00 -32.91
C ARG A 571 8.14 9.18 -33.16
N SER A 572 7.07 9.34 -32.38
CA SER A 572 6.05 10.37 -32.67
C SER A 572 6.46 11.78 -32.25
N GLN A 573 7.53 11.95 -31.46
CA GLN A 573 8.22 13.21 -31.23
C GLN A 573 9.72 12.97 -31.00
N ARG A 574 10.58 13.85 -31.52
CA ARG A 574 12.04 13.74 -31.35
C ARG A 574 12.39 13.96 -29.88
N GLY A 575 13.13 13.01 -29.29
CA GLY A 575 13.51 13.02 -27.87
C GLY A 575 12.60 12.20 -26.95
N THR A 576 11.54 11.58 -27.48
CA THR A 576 10.68 10.69 -26.67
C THR A 576 11.40 9.39 -26.31
N TRP A 577 11.33 9.00 -25.03
CA TRP A 577 11.82 7.73 -24.49
C TRP A 577 10.82 7.17 -23.46
N ALA A 578 10.99 5.93 -22.99
CA ALA A 578 10.01 5.30 -22.09
C ALA A 578 10.58 4.21 -21.17
N ASN A 579 10.13 4.21 -19.91
CA ASN A 579 10.30 3.09 -18.99
C ASN A 579 9.10 2.12 -19.04
N ILE A 580 9.39 0.84 -18.88
CA ILE A 580 8.45 -0.28 -18.86
C ILE A 580 8.55 -0.94 -17.47
N HIS A 581 7.59 -0.67 -16.60
CA HIS A 581 7.56 -1.15 -15.22
C HIS A 581 6.76 -2.44 -15.16
N ARG A 582 7.40 -3.53 -14.78
CA ARG A 582 6.66 -4.63 -14.16
C ARG A 582 6.16 -4.12 -12.81
N VAL A 583 4.87 -4.27 -12.53
CA VAL A 583 4.32 -3.84 -11.23
C VAL A 583 4.17 -5.05 -10.33
N ILE A 584 4.85 -5.02 -9.17
CA ILE A 584 4.79 -6.03 -8.11
C ILE A 584 4.64 -5.25 -6.79
N PRO A 585 3.40 -4.96 -6.35
CA PRO A 585 3.18 -4.09 -5.18
C PRO A 585 3.78 -4.67 -3.90
N GLU A 586 4.49 -3.84 -3.14
CA GLU A 586 5.04 -4.19 -1.83
C GLU A 586 4.05 -3.90 -0.68
N TRP A 587 2.81 -3.55 -1.01
CA TRP A 587 1.72 -3.31 -0.06
C TRP A 587 0.49 -4.15 -0.43
N TYR A 588 -0.08 -4.87 0.55
CA TYR A 588 -1.30 -5.68 0.38
C TYR A 588 -2.07 -5.86 1.68
#